data_AF-A0A950T455-F1
#
_entry.id   AF-A0A950T455-F1
#
_cell.length_a   1.000
_cell.length_b   1.000
_cell.length_c   1.000
_cell.angle_alpha   90.00
_cell.angle_beta   90.00
_cell.angle_gamma   90.00
#
_symmetry.space_group_name_H-M   'P 1'
#
loop_
_entity.id
_entity.type
_entity.pdbx_description
1 polymer ?
#
loop_
_entity_poly.entity_id
_entity_poly.type
_entity_poly.pdbx_seq_one_letter_code
_entity_poly.pdbx_strand_id
1 'polypeptide(L)' 'MQGLMMERPLLISAIIKHAAIYHRDTQIVSRTVEGGIHRYTYSEAERRSKKLARALQRLEIGGGDRVATLAWNTFR' A
#
# COMPACT_ATOMS: atom_id res chain seq x y z
N MET A 1 27.19 23.08 11.58
CA MET A 1 25.84 23.68 11.72
C MET A 1 24.89 22.88 10.84
N GLN A 2 23.72 22.48 11.33
CA GLN A 2 22.71 21.75 10.54
C GLN A 2 21.78 22.74 9.81
N GLY A 3 21.15 22.32 8.71
CA GLY A 3 20.22 23.15 7.94
C GLY A 3 18.87 23.34 8.64
N LEU A 4 18.15 24.43 8.31
CA LEU A 4 16.82 24.74 8.85
C LEU A 4 15.67 24.19 7.97
N MET A 5 15.93 23.11 7.24
CA MET A 5 14.95 22.50 6.34
C MET A 5 14.05 21.52 7.09
N MET A 6 12.91 21.19 6.51
CA MET A 6 12.02 20.18 7.06
C MET A 6 12.65 18.79 6.96
N GLU A 7 12.81 18.14 8.12
CA GLU A 7 13.27 16.76 8.20
C GLU A 7 12.12 15.78 8.00
N ARG A 8 12.12 15.06 6.87
CA ARG A 8 11.10 14.05 6.55
C ARG A 8 11.72 12.80 5.92
N PRO A 9 11.51 11.61 6.51
CA PRO A 9 12.06 10.38 5.95
C PRO A 9 11.37 9.99 4.64
N LEU A 10 12.16 9.46 3.70
CA LEU A 10 11.69 8.96 2.40
C LEU A 10 11.11 7.54 2.55
N LEU A 11 9.84 7.47 2.96
CA LEU A 11 9.15 6.20 3.20
C LEU A 11 8.30 5.78 2.00
N ILE A 12 8.33 4.50 1.63
CA ILE A 12 7.40 3.91 0.64
C ILE A 12 5.95 4.15 1.04
N SER A 13 5.63 4.09 2.34
CA SER A 13 4.29 4.37 2.85
C SER A 13 3.81 5.80 2.58
N ALA A 14 4.72 6.75 2.36
CA ALA A 14 4.35 8.11 2.01
C ALA A 14 3.79 8.21 0.58
N ILE A 15 4.22 7.33 -0.33
CA ILE A 15 3.77 7.30 -1.73
C ILE A 15 2.29 6.92 -1.81
N ILE A 16 1.90 5.80 -1.19
CA ILE A 16 0.50 5.35 -1.21
C ILE A 16 -0.43 6.32 -0.44
N LYS A 17 0.08 6.96 0.61
CA LYS A 17 -0.65 8.03 1.32
C LYS A 17 -0.91 9.23 0.42
N HIS A 18 0.10 9.68 -0.34
CA HIS A 18 -0.06 10.77 -1.29
C HIS A 18 -1.12 10.43 -2.35
N ALA A 19 -1.04 9.24 -2.94
CA ALA A 19 -2.03 8.76 -3.91
C ALA A 19 -3.46 8.72 -3.33
N ALA A 20 -3.64 8.26 -2.09
CA ALA A 20 -4.94 8.20 -1.44
C ALA A 20 -5.53 9.58 -1.07
N ILE A 21 -4.70 10.61 -0.92
CA ILE A 21 -5.12 11.98 -0.61
C ILE A 21 -5.46 12.74 -1.89
N TYR A 22 -4.55 12.75 -2.86
CA TYR A 22 -4.65 13.63 -4.03
C TYR A 22 -5.24 12.94 -5.27
N HIS A 23 -5.23 11.61 -5.31
CA HIS A 23 -5.73 10.78 -6.43
C HIS A 23 -6.76 9.74 -5.93
N ARG A 24 -7.50 10.11 -4.88
CA ARG A 24 -8.38 9.22 -4.11
C ARG A 24 -9.23 8.30 -4.98
N ASP A 25 -9.92 8.86 -5.98
CA ASP A 25 -10.93 8.20 -6.81
C ASP A 25 -10.37 7.60 -8.11
N THR A 26 -9.08 7.81 -8.40
CA THR A 26 -8.45 7.21 -9.58
C THR A 26 -8.51 5.68 -9.48
N GLN A 27 -9.02 5.06 -10.55
CA GLN A 27 -9.27 3.62 -10.58
C GLN A 27 -7.98 2.82 -10.79
N ILE A 28 -7.87 1.74 -10.03
CA ILE A 28 -6.98 0.62 -10.27
C ILE A 28 -7.86 -0.52 -10.78
N VAL A 29 -7.54 -1.00 -11.98
CA VAL A 29 -8.29 -2.03 -12.68
C VAL A 29 -7.43 -3.27 -12.79
N SER A 30 -7.96 -4.42 -12.40
CA SER A 30 -7.22 -5.68 -12.39
C SER A 30 -8.08 -6.82 -12.93
N ARG A 31 -7.47 -7.72 -13.72
CA ARG A 31 -8.11 -8.97 -14.12
C ARG A 31 -7.82 -10.02 -13.05
N THR A 32 -8.86 -10.61 -12.48
CA THR A 32 -8.77 -11.63 -11.42
C THR A 32 -8.43 -13.00 -12.01
N VAL A 33 -7.80 -13.87 -11.20
CA VAL A 33 -7.39 -15.20 -11.65
C VAL A 33 -8.58 -16.14 -11.80
N GLU A 34 -9.63 -15.90 -11.02
CA GLU A 34 -10.94 -16.58 -11.09
C GLU A 34 -11.75 -16.16 -12.33
N GLY A 35 -11.24 -15.16 -13.09
CA GLY A 35 -11.97 -14.50 -14.17
C GLY A 35 -12.73 -13.28 -13.69
N GLY A 36 -12.95 -12.32 -14.61
CA GLY A 36 -13.61 -11.05 -14.33
C GLY A 36 -12.65 -9.86 -14.24
N ILE A 37 -13.24 -8.66 -14.18
CA ILE A 37 -12.52 -7.39 -14.02
C ILE A 37 -12.91 -6.79 -12.68
N HIS A 38 -11.93 -6.64 -11.80
CA HIS A 38 -12.09 -5.93 -10.55
C HIS A 38 -11.65 -4.47 -10.71
N ARG A 39 -12.42 -3.55 -10.12
CA ARG A 39 -12.15 -2.11 -10.11
C ARG A 39 -12.27 -1.58 -8.69
N TYR A 40 -11.30 -0.79 -8.29
CA TYR A 40 -11.26 -0.13 -6.99
C TYR A 40 -10.41 1.15 -7.11
N THR A 41 -10.27 1.94 -6.04
CA THR A 41 -9.56 3.24 -6.07
C THR A 41 -8.27 3.29 -5.23
N TYR A 42 -7.44 4.32 -5.41
CA TYR A 42 -6.23 4.50 -4.57
C TYR A 42 -6.55 4.62 -3.06
N SER A 43 -7.66 5.25 -2.69
CA SER A 43 -8.06 5.31 -1.28
C SER A 43 -8.40 3.94 -0.70
N GLU A 44 -9.02 3.07 -1.50
CA GLU A 44 -9.30 1.70 -1.10
C GLU A 44 -8.02 0.86 -1.05
N ALA A 45 -7.06 1.14 -1.94
CA ALA A 45 -5.71 0.56 -1.92
C ALA A 45 -4.99 0.83 -0.60
N GLU A 46 -4.92 2.10 -0.19
CA GLU A 46 -4.26 2.51 1.06
C GLU A 46 -4.95 1.87 2.25
N ARG A 47 -6.29 1.95 2.30
CA ARG A 47 -7.08 1.39 3.40
C ARG A 47 -6.81 -0.09 3.58
N ARG A 48 -6.76 -0.88 2.50
CA ARG A 48 -6.50 -2.32 2.62
C ARG A 48 -5.04 -2.63 2.93
N SER A 49 -4.10 -1.89 2.34
CA SER A 49 -2.67 -2.05 2.62
C SER A 49 -2.38 -1.81 4.11
N LYS A 50 -3.04 -0.81 4.70
CA LYS A 50 -2.96 -0.52 6.14
C LYS A 50 -3.63 -1.59 7.00
N LYS A 51 -4.74 -2.18 6.56
CA LYS A 51 -5.37 -3.33 7.25
C LYS A 51 -4.43 -4.54 7.27
N LEU A 52 -3.79 -4.85 6.14
CA LEU A 52 -2.79 -5.93 6.06
C LEU A 52 -1.59 -5.65 6.96
N ALA A 53 -1.02 -4.44 6.92
CA ALA A 53 0.10 -4.07 7.80
C ALA A 53 -0.24 -4.26 9.29
N ARG A 54 -1.44 -3.87 9.71
CA ARG A 54 -1.92 -4.12 11.09
C ARG A 54 -2.12 -5.60 11.39
N ALA A 55 -2.54 -6.39 10.41
CA ALA A 55 -2.67 -7.84 10.58
C ALA A 55 -1.31 -8.52 10.75
N LEU A 56 -0.32 -8.14 9.93
CA LEU A 56 1.05 -8.65 10.04
C LEU A 56 1.68 -8.29 11.40
N GLN A 57 1.46 -7.07 11.89
CA GLN A 57 1.90 -6.67 13.23
C GLN A 57 1.26 -7.52 14.35
N ARG A 58 -0.02 -7.90 14.21
CA ARG A 58 -0.67 -8.81 15.16
C ARG A 58 -0.15 -10.25 15.10
N LEU A 59 0.46 -10.63 13.99
CA LEU A 59 1.18 -11.90 13.82
C LEU A 59 2.66 -11.78 14.23
N GLU A 60 3.02 -10.70 14.94
CA GLU A 60 4.36 -10.46 15.47
C GLU A 60 5.46 -10.31 14.41
N ILE A 61 5.08 -10.01 13.16
CA ILE A 61 6.03 -9.70 12.09
C ILE A 61 6.53 -8.27 12.28
N GLY A 62 7.83 -8.13 12.53
CA GLY A 62 8.49 -6.90 12.92
C GLY A 62 9.41 -6.29 11.86
N GLY A 63 10.19 -5.29 12.28
CA GLY A 63 11.17 -4.64 11.43
C GLY A 63 12.32 -5.61 11.07
N GLY A 64 12.58 -5.78 9.77
CA GLY A 64 13.62 -6.69 9.27
C GLY A 64 13.14 -8.11 8.94
N ASP A 65 11.92 -8.47 9.32
CA ASP A 65 11.31 -9.74 8.94
C ASP A 65 10.92 -9.77 7.46
N ARG A 66 10.95 -10.97 6.87
CA ARG A 66 10.68 -11.16 5.45
C ARG A 66 9.22 -11.58 5.25
N VAL A 67 8.53 -10.91 4.33
CA VAL A 67 7.19 -11.28 3.87
C VAL A 67 7.28 -11.58 2.38
N ALA A 68 7.11 -12.85 2.01
CA ALA A 68 7.21 -13.31 0.62
C ALA A 68 5.83 -13.37 -0.05
N THR A 69 5.79 -13.15 -1.36
CA THR A 69 4.59 -13.31 -2.19
C THR A 69 4.90 -14.17 -3.42
N LEU A 70 3.97 -15.07 -3.76
CA LEU A 70 3.91 -15.75 -5.05
C LEU A 70 2.57 -15.38 -5.67
N ALA A 71 2.56 -14.31 -6.46
CA ALA A 71 1.33 -13.69 -6.93
C ALA A 71 1.51 -13.04 -8.31
N TRP A 72 0.40 -12.93 -9.03
CA TRP A 72 0.29 -12.15 -10.26
C TRP A 72 0.04 -10.67 -9.97
N ASN A 73 0.14 -9.84 -11.00
CA ASN A 73 -0.34 -8.46 -10.99
C ASN A 73 -1.88 -8.46 -11.04
N THR A 74 -2.52 -8.62 -9.88
CA THR A 74 -3.98 -8.75 -9.77
C THR A 74 -4.52 -8.22 -8.43
N PHE A 75 -5.82 -8.28 -8.24
CA PHE A 75 -6.50 -8.00 -6.98
C PHE A 75 -6.64 -9.29 -6.14
N ARG A 76 -6.37 -9.20 -4.82
CA ARG A 76 -6.50 -10.27 -3.83
C ARG A 76 -6.90 -9.69 -2.47
#